data_AF-A0A423XPR6-F1
#
_entry.id   AF-A0A423XPR6-F1
#
_cell.length_a   1.000
_cell.length_b   1.000
_cell.length_c   1.000
_cell.angle_alpha   90.00
_cell.angle_beta   90.00
_cell.angle_gamma   90.00
#
_symmetry.space_group_name_H-M   'P 1'
#
loop_
_entity.id
_entity.type
_entity.pdbx_description
1 polymer ?
#
loop_
_entity_poly.entity_id
_entity_poly.type
_entity_poly.pdbx_seq_one_letter_code
_entity_poly.pdbx_strand_id
1 'polypeptide(L)'
;KEYERQYVLWDEECKSLKKSLQKAVRQKEGVETARNELDECLRNEPVKPVRVHLTVTDPTPEALLKELGQYSSLGITSDEGSALHESIMRRKIAIPNTLWCGDDYRVSRASTGIT
;
A
#
# COMPACT_ATOMS: atom_id res chain seq x y z
N LYS A 1 -8.05 9.16 7.88
CA LYS A 1 -8.65 9.22 6.52
C LYS A 1 -8.25 10.50 5.76
N GLU A 2 -7.25 11.26 6.23
CA GLU A 2 -6.82 12.51 5.58
C GLU A 2 -6.24 12.27 4.18
N TYR A 3 -5.32 11.31 4.05
CA TYR A 3 -4.77 10.89 2.77
C TYR A 3 -5.85 10.51 1.74
N GLU A 4 -6.86 9.73 2.13
CA GLU A 4 -7.95 9.32 1.23
C GLU A 4 -8.74 10.53 0.71
N ARG A 5 -8.97 11.55 1.56
CA ARG A 5 -9.65 12.79 1.15
C ARG A 5 -8.78 13.61 0.19
N GLN A 6 -7.51 13.78 0.54
CA GLN A 6 -6.55 14.52 -0.29
C GLN A 6 -6.37 13.87 -1.66
N TYR A 7 -6.29 12.53 -1.70
CA TYR A 7 -6.18 11.77 -2.94
C TYR A 7 -7.41 11.96 -3.84
N VAL A 8 -8.63 11.90 -3.29
CA VAL A 8 -9.85 12.13 -4.08
C VAL A 8 -9.90 13.55 -4.66
N LEU A 9 -9.52 14.56 -3.88
CA LEU A 9 -9.48 15.95 -4.37
C LEU A 9 -8.45 16.13 -5.48
N TRP A 10 -7.24 15.61 -5.27
CA TRP A 10 -6.15 15.64 -6.25
C TRP A 10 -6.51 14.91 -7.56
N ASP A 11 -7.11 13.72 -7.46
CA ASP A 11 -7.50 12.93 -8.63
C ASP A 11 -8.57 13.64 -9.49
N GLU A 12 -9.56 14.26 -8.85
CA GLU A 12 -10.57 15.05 -9.56
C GLU A 12 -9.99 16.32 -10.19
N GLU A 13 -9.03 16.98 -9.54
CA GLU A 13 -8.31 18.13 -10.08
C GLU A 13 -7.48 17.75 -11.32
N CYS A 14 -6.66 16.71 -11.23
CA CYS A 14 -5.85 16.22 -12.34
C CYS A 14 -6.73 15.72 -13.51
N LYS A 15 -7.88 15.10 -13.24
CA LYS A 15 -8.86 14.73 -14.29
C LYS A 15 -9.43 15.95 -15.01
N SER A 16 -9.72 17.02 -14.28
CA SER A 16 -10.20 18.28 -14.86
C SER A 16 -9.13 18.90 -15.77
N LEU A 17 -7.90 19.01 -15.28
CA LEU A 17 -6.76 19.56 -16.03
C LEU A 17 -6.44 18.72 -17.29
N LYS A 18 -6.58 17.40 -17.22
CA LYS A 18 -6.44 16.53 -18.40
C LYS A 18 -7.47 16.84 -19.49
N LYS A 19 -8.71 17.14 -19.12
CA LYS A 19 -9.74 17.58 -20.08
C LYS A 19 -9.42 18.96 -20.65
N SER A 20 -8.91 19.88 -19.82
CA SER A 20 -8.46 21.19 -20.27
C SER A 20 -7.32 21.10 -21.28
N LEU A 21 -6.33 20.25 -21.04
CA LEU A 21 -5.25 19.99 -22.00
C LEU A 21 -5.78 19.41 -23.31
N GLN A 22 -6.70 18.45 -23.26
CA GLN A 22 -7.34 17.91 -24.47
C GLN A 22 -8.06 18.99 -25.29
N LYS A 23 -8.72 19.95 -24.61
CA LYS A 23 -9.37 21.09 -25.26
C LYS A 23 -8.36 22.06 -25.88
N ALA A 24 -7.32 22.43 -25.13
CA ALA A 24 -6.25 23.31 -25.61
C ALA A 24 -5.56 22.75 -26.85
N VAL A 25 -5.25 21.44 -26.87
CA VAL A 25 -4.67 20.76 -28.04
C VAL A 25 -5.58 20.82 -29.26
N ARG A 26 -6.90 20.63 -29.07
CA ARG A 26 -7.88 20.74 -30.18
C ARG A 26 -7.98 22.15 -30.74
N GLN A 27 -7.87 23.15 -29.88
CA GLN A 27 -7.98 24.57 -30.26
C GLN A 27 -6.65 25.18 -30.72
N LYS A 28 -5.52 24.46 -30.52
CA LYS A 28 -4.14 24.91 -30.79
C LYS A 28 -3.77 26.21 -30.07
N GLU A 29 -4.40 26.45 -28.92
CA GLU A 29 -4.22 27.66 -28.13
C GLU A 29 -4.06 27.25 -26.66
N GLY A 30 -3.11 27.87 -25.94
CA GLY A 30 -2.89 27.61 -24.51
C GLY A 30 -2.42 26.18 -24.19
N VAL A 31 -1.78 25.48 -25.13
CA VAL A 31 -1.33 24.09 -24.91
C VAL A 31 -0.24 24.01 -23.83
N GLU A 32 0.74 24.91 -23.87
CA GLU A 32 1.85 24.92 -22.93
C GLU A 32 1.40 25.25 -21.50
N THR A 33 0.45 26.17 -21.34
CA THR A 33 -0.10 26.51 -20.02
C THR A 33 -0.88 25.34 -19.42
N ALA A 34 -1.79 24.73 -20.20
CA ALA A 34 -2.55 23.57 -19.75
C ALA A 34 -1.65 22.34 -19.48
N ARG A 35 -0.51 22.24 -20.16
CA ARG A 35 0.48 21.19 -19.93
C ARG A 35 1.23 21.40 -18.61
N ASN A 36 1.68 22.62 -18.35
CA ASN A 36 2.38 22.95 -17.11
C ASN A 36 1.48 22.76 -15.88
N GLU A 37 0.22 23.19 -15.95
CA GLU A 37 -0.75 22.99 -14.86
C GLU A 37 -0.98 21.50 -14.56
N LEU A 38 -1.09 20.67 -15.61
CA LEU A 38 -1.23 19.22 -15.43
C LEU A 38 0.04 18.59 -14.83
N ASP A 39 1.23 19.03 -15.26
CA ASP A 39 2.50 18.54 -14.73
C ASP A 39 2.65 18.89 -13.23
N GLU A 40 2.31 20.12 -12.85
CA GLU A 40 2.30 20.53 -11.44
C GLU A 40 1.30 19.73 -10.61
N CYS A 41 0.09 19.48 -11.13
CA CYS A 41 -0.88 18.60 -10.46
C CYS A 41 -0.28 17.21 -10.24
N LEU A 42 0.25 16.58 -11.29
CA LEU A 42 0.82 15.23 -11.19
C LEU A 42 1.99 15.14 -10.22
N ARG A 43 2.82 16.18 -10.11
CA ARG A 43 3.94 16.25 -9.15
C ARG A 43 3.49 16.38 -7.70
N ASN A 44 2.28 16.91 -7.47
CA ASN A 44 1.70 17.11 -6.15
C ASN A 44 0.85 15.91 -5.69
N GLU A 45 1.10 14.70 -6.23
CA GLU A 45 0.41 13.48 -5.82
C GLU A 45 0.56 13.27 -4.29
N PRO A 46 -0.56 13.13 -3.55
CA PRO A 46 -0.49 12.85 -2.12
C PRO A 46 0.27 11.56 -1.85
N VAL A 47 1.20 11.60 -0.89
CA VAL A 47 1.99 10.43 -0.49
C VAL A 47 1.20 9.61 0.53
N LYS A 48 1.01 8.32 0.25
CA LYS A 48 0.34 7.41 1.18
C LYS A 48 1.19 7.29 2.46
N PRO A 49 0.63 7.55 3.66
CA PRO A 49 1.40 7.44 4.88
C PRO A 49 1.81 5.99 5.12
N VAL A 50 3.11 5.77 5.36
CA VAL A 50 3.63 4.49 5.84
C VAL A 50 3.11 4.29 7.25
N ARG A 51 2.12 3.40 7.41
CA ARG A 51 1.62 3.03 8.72
C ARG A 51 2.63 2.08 9.36
N VAL A 52 3.19 2.46 10.50
CA VAL A 52 4.02 1.58 11.32
C VAL A 52 3.11 1.06 12.44
N HIS A 53 2.91 -0.25 12.51
CA HIS A 53 2.17 -0.87 13.61
C HIS A 53 3.18 -1.37 14.66
N LEU A 54 3.20 -0.70 15.81
CA LEU A 54 4.29 -0.83 16.81
C LEU A 54 3.95 -1.75 18.00
N THR A 55 2.71 -2.23 18.13
CA THR A 55 2.36 -3.06 19.29
C THR A 55 1.25 -4.03 18.95
N VAL A 56 1.60 -5.31 18.85
CA VAL A 56 0.63 -6.39 19.01
C VAL A 56 0.97 -7.10 20.31
N THR A 57 0.05 -7.08 21.26
CA THR A 57 0.13 -7.85 22.51
C THR A 57 -0.38 -9.27 22.21
N ASP A 58 0.48 -10.26 22.41
CA ASP A 58 0.23 -11.69 22.15
C ASP A 58 -0.39 -12.04 20.78
N PRO A 59 0.19 -11.57 19.65
CA PRO A 59 -0.25 -11.98 18.33
C PRO A 59 -0.06 -13.49 18.16
N THR A 60 -1.07 -14.16 17.64
CA THR A 60 -0.85 -15.49 17.05
C THR A 60 0.06 -15.39 15.81
N PRO A 61 0.80 -16.45 15.44
CA PRO A 61 1.62 -16.48 14.23
C PRO A 61 0.86 -16.06 12.96
N GLU A 62 -0.40 -16.49 12.83
CA GLU A 62 -1.27 -16.17 11.70
C GLU A 62 -1.70 -14.70 11.69
N ALA A 63 -1.99 -14.13 12.86
CA ALA A 63 -2.27 -12.71 13.00
C ALA A 63 -1.05 -11.88 12.60
N LEU A 64 0.14 -12.26 13.06
CA LEU A 64 1.38 -11.56 12.70
C LEU A 64 1.65 -11.59 11.19
N LEU A 65 1.44 -12.72 10.52
CA LEU A 65 1.59 -12.83 9.06
C LEU A 65 0.58 -11.95 8.31
N LYS A 66 -0.65 -11.84 8.80
CA LYS A 66 -1.65 -10.94 8.22
C LYS A 66 -1.24 -9.48 8.36
N GLU A 67 -0.71 -9.09 9.53
CA GLU A 67 -0.20 -7.75 9.78
C GLU A 67 1.02 -7.44 8.91
N LEU A 68 1.95 -8.39 8.72
CA LEU A 68 3.11 -8.25 7.82
C LEU A 68 2.72 -8.03 6.35
N GLY A 69 1.59 -8.56 5.90
CA GLY A 69 1.08 -8.27 4.55
C GLY A 69 0.46 -6.88 4.40
N GLN A 70 0.17 -6.20 5.50
CA GLN A 70 -0.43 -4.86 5.52
C GLN A 70 0.59 -3.76 5.82
N TYR A 71 1.67 -4.11 6.51
CA TYR A 71 2.69 -3.17 6.98
C TYR A 71 4.09 -3.66 6.63
N SER A 72 4.86 -2.80 5.96
CA SER A 72 6.26 -3.08 5.59
C SER A 72 7.20 -3.15 6.79
N SER A 73 6.76 -2.68 7.96
CA SER A 73 7.48 -2.77 9.22
C SER A 73 6.53 -3.12 10.37
N LEU A 74 6.96 -4.08 11.20
CA LEU A 74 6.21 -4.57 12.34
C LEU A 74 7.14 -4.72 13.54
N GLY A 75 6.79 -4.11 14.67
CA GLY A 75 7.51 -4.23 15.93
C GLY A 75 6.80 -5.20 16.87
N ILE A 76 7.55 -6.13 17.47
CA ILE A 76 7.05 -7.01 18.53
C ILE A 76 7.68 -6.56 19.85
N THR A 77 6.86 -6.20 20.83
CA THR A 77 7.30 -5.70 22.14
C THR A 77 6.86 -6.59 23.31
N SER A 78 6.47 -7.84 23.02
CA SER A 78 6.12 -8.86 24.03
C SER A 78 7.37 -9.57 24.56
N ASP A 79 7.36 -9.96 25.83
CA ASP A 79 8.36 -10.82 26.48
C ASP A 79 8.43 -12.23 25.86
N GLU A 80 7.32 -12.70 25.27
CA GLU A 80 7.25 -13.92 24.45
C GLU A 80 7.58 -13.68 22.96
N GLY A 81 7.87 -12.43 22.57
CA GLY A 81 8.07 -12.02 21.18
C GLY A 81 9.16 -12.80 20.44
N SER A 82 10.23 -13.18 21.14
CA SER A 82 11.34 -13.98 20.60
C SER A 82 10.88 -15.40 20.23
N ALA A 83 10.11 -16.06 21.11
CA ALA A 83 9.61 -17.41 20.86
C ALA A 83 8.60 -17.44 19.70
N LEU A 84 7.74 -16.42 19.61
CA LEU A 84 6.81 -16.24 18.51
C LEU A 84 7.54 -16.02 17.18
N HIS A 85 8.50 -15.10 17.16
CA HIS A 85 9.31 -14.80 15.97
C HIS A 85 10.00 -16.06 15.44
N GLU A 86 10.66 -16.81 16.33
CA GLU A 86 11.31 -18.05 15.96
C GLU A 86 10.32 -19.11 15.43
N SER A 87 9.13 -19.22 16.02
CA SER A 87 8.08 -20.13 15.55
C SER A 87 7.66 -19.83 14.11
N ILE A 88 7.51 -18.55 13.76
CA ILE A 88 7.13 -18.09 12.41
C ILE A 88 8.25 -18.37 11.42
N MET A 89 9.49 -18.01 11.77
CA MET A 89 10.65 -18.20 10.89
C MET A 89 10.90 -19.69 10.63
N ARG A 90 10.78 -20.54 11.65
CA ARG A 90 10.97 -21.99 11.49
C ARG A 90 9.92 -22.66 10.62
N ARG A 91 8.65 -22.25 10.71
CA ARG A 91 7.55 -22.93 10.00
C ARG A 91 7.34 -22.42 8.58
N LYS A 92 7.70 -21.17 8.29
CA LYS A 92 7.19 -20.45 7.11
C LYS A 92 8.18 -19.45 6.49
N ILE A 93 9.51 -19.62 6.61
CA ILE A 93 10.53 -18.61 6.20
C ILE A 93 10.32 -17.93 4.83
N ALA A 94 9.81 -18.65 3.83
CA ALA A 94 9.54 -18.08 2.51
C ALA A 94 8.44 -17.01 2.53
N ILE A 95 7.47 -17.13 3.43
CA ILE A 95 6.26 -16.30 3.49
C ILE A 95 6.55 -14.90 4.05
N PRO A 96 7.23 -14.74 5.21
CA PRO A 96 7.67 -13.43 5.68
C PRO A 96 8.53 -12.70 4.65
N ASN A 97 9.42 -13.40 3.93
CA ASN A 97 10.27 -12.77 2.91
C ASN A 97 9.45 -12.20 1.75
N THR A 98 8.48 -12.97 1.23
CA THR A 98 7.55 -12.47 0.19
C THR A 98 6.74 -11.28 0.69
N LEU A 99 6.20 -11.35 1.91
CA LEU A 99 5.42 -10.27 2.50
C LEU A 99 6.25 -9.00 2.76
N TRP A 100 7.50 -9.14 3.22
CA TRP A 100 8.43 -8.02 3.40
C TRP A 100 8.88 -7.37 2.11
N CYS A 101 8.98 -8.13 1.01
CA CYS A 101 9.22 -7.59 -0.32
C CYS A 101 8.01 -6.85 -0.90
N GLY A 102 6.85 -6.89 -0.22
CA GLY A 102 5.61 -6.26 -0.69
C GLY A 102 4.90 -7.04 -1.79
N ASP A 103 5.26 -8.30 -2.00
CA ASP A 103 4.63 -9.18 -2.98
C ASP A 103 3.32 -9.78 -2.42
N ASP A 104 2.30 -9.89 -3.28
CA ASP A 104 1.02 -10.52 -2.95
C ASP A 104 1.21 -12.02 -2.66
N TYR A 105 1.24 -12.40 -1.39
CA TYR A 105 1.25 -13.81 -1.00
C TYR A 105 -0.15 -14.42 -1.14
N ARG A 106 -0.39 -15.14 -2.25
CA ARG A 106 -1.59 -15.97 -2.43
C ARG A 106 -1.44 -17.30 -1.67
N VAL A 107 -2.13 -17.43 -0.55
CA VAL A 107 -2.40 -18.75 0.05
C VAL A 107 -3.46 -19.45 -0.79
N SER A 108 -3.05 -20.32 -1.71
CA SER A 108 -3.93 -21.35 -2.26
C SER A 108 -4.24 -22.33 -1.13
N ARG A 109 -5.40 -22.17 -0.48
CA ARG A 109 -5.96 -23.24 0.36
C ARG A 109 -6.28 -24.41 -0.56
N ALA A 110 -5.44 -25.46 -0.55
CA ALA A 110 -5.88 -26.77 -0.96
C ALA A 110 -6.93 -27.20 0.07
N SER A 111 -8.21 -27.06 -0.28
CA SER A 111 -9.27 -27.69 0.50
C SER A 111 -9.05 -29.18 0.39
N THR A 112 -8.74 -29.86 1.49
CA THR A 112 -8.91 -31.30 1.61
C THR A 112 -10.41 -31.58 1.52
N GLY A 113 -10.90 -31.71 0.29
CA GLY A 113 -12.17 -32.33 -0.02
C GLY A 113 -12.04 -33.83 0.18
N ILE A 114 -12.76 -34.33 1.17
CA ILE A 114 -12.93 -35.73 1.54
C ILE A 114 -13.46 -36.55 0.37
N THR A 115 -12.85 -37.72 0.10
CA THR A 115 -13.57 -39.01 0.07
C THR A 115 -12.61 -40.15 0.38
#